data_AF-J3G7A1-F1
#
_entry.id   AF-J3G7A1-F1
#
_cell.length_a   1.000
_cell.length_b   1.000
_cell.length_c   1.000
_cell.angle_alpha   90.00
_cell.angle_beta   90.00
_cell.angle_gamma   90.00
#
_symmetry.space_group_name_H-M   'P 1'
#
loop_
_entity.id
_entity.type
_entity.pdbx_description
1 polymer ?
#
loop_
_entity_poly.entity_id
_entity_poly.type
_entity_poly.pdbx_seq_one_letter_code
_entity_poly.pdbx_strand_id
1 'polypeptide(L)'
;MRTSPLALPACTLLALCCQPAWAGGIMLYEVGTDNTGLANAGAAARAQGPSTIASNPAGMSYLPGTQITAGLQVLYGDLSFDRDAGTNTPGSGSGNALDPIPGGSFF
;
A
#
# COMPACT_ATOMS: atom_id res chain seq x y z
N MET A 1 -35.95 37.22 -4.01
CA MET A 1 -34.97 36.50 -3.15
C MET A 1 -33.69 37.32 -3.15
N ARG A 2 -33.25 37.84 -2.00
CA ARG A 2 -32.12 38.78 -1.87
C ARG A 2 -30.85 37.96 -1.62
N THR A 3 -29.99 37.81 -2.62
CA THR A 3 -28.71 37.10 -2.47
C THR A 3 -27.76 37.95 -1.61
N SER A 4 -27.23 37.37 -0.53
CA SER A 4 -26.28 38.06 0.36
C SER A 4 -24.94 38.26 -0.38
N PRO A 5 -24.36 39.48 -0.43
CA PRO A 5 -23.14 39.76 -1.19
C PRO A 5 -21.90 39.03 -0.65
N LEU A 6 -21.96 38.50 0.57
CA LEU A 6 -20.91 37.66 1.16
C LEU A 6 -20.92 36.20 0.66
N ALA A 7 -21.97 35.74 -0.01
CA ALA A 7 -22.08 34.34 -0.42
C ALA A 7 -21.05 33.95 -1.50
N LEU A 8 -20.81 34.83 -2.48
CA LEU A 8 -19.83 34.60 -3.55
C LEU A 8 -18.38 34.49 -3.06
N PRO A 9 -17.86 35.43 -2.24
CA PRO A 9 -16.49 35.33 -1.72
C PRO A 9 -16.33 34.15 -0.75
N ALA A 10 -17.36 33.81 0.03
CA ALA A 10 -17.32 32.63 0.90
C ALA A 10 -17.22 31.32 0.09
N CYS A 11 -18.04 31.18 -0.96
CA CYS A 11 -18.00 29.98 -1.83
C CYS A 11 -16.66 29.83 -2.58
N THR A 12 -16.07 30.93 -3.04
CA THR A 12 -14.76 30.88 -3.73
C THR A 12 -13.63 30.51 -2.77
N LEU A 13 -13.64 31.02 -1.54
CA LEU A 13 -12.67 30.61 -0.51
C LEU A 13 -12.80 29.12 -0.14
N LEU A 14 -14.02 28.61 0.01
CA LEU A 14 -14.29 27.19 0.27
C LEU A 14 -13.82 26.28 -0.87
N ALA A 15 -13.99 26.70 -2.13
CA ALA A 15 -13.50 25.96 -3.28
C ALA A 15 -11.96 25.88 -3.34
N LEU A 16 -11.26 26.97 -2.97
CA LEU A 16 -9.80 27.01 -2.91
C LEU A 16 -9.21 26.16 -1.77
N CYS A 17 -9.93 26.01 -0.66
CA CYS A 17 -9.52 25.15 0.46
C CYS A 17 -9.81 23.66 0.24
N CYS A 18 -10.52 23.29 -0.82
CA CYS A 18 -10.77 21.88 -1.14
C CYS A 18 -9.54 21.29 -1.85
N GLN A 19 -8.59 20.79 -1.07
CA GLN A 19 -7.46 20.02 -1.59
C GLN A 19 -7.93 18.61 -1.99
N PRO A 20 -7.42 18.03 -3.08
CA PRO A 20 -7.72 16.64 -3.42
C PRO A 20 -7.23 15.72 -2.29
N ALA A 21 -8.13 14.94 -1.72
CA ALA A 21 -7.76 13.88 -0.80
C ALA A 21 -7.13 12.73 -1.59
N TRP A 22 -5.86 12.43 -1.32
CA TRP A 22 -5.21 11.27 -1.91
C TRP A 22 -5.49 10.04 -1.06
N ALA A 23 -6.22 9.08 -1.61
CA ALA A 23 -6.35 7.78 -0.99
C ALA A 23 -5.00 7.05 -1.08
N GLY A 24 -4.48 6.57 0.04
CA GLY A 24 -3.15 5.93 0.14
C GLY A 24 -3.02 4.58 -0.58
N GLY A 25 -4.10 4.09 -1.21
CA GLY A 25 -4.11 2.82 -1.93
C GLY A 25 -3.69 1.63 -1.06
N ILE A 26 -3.32 0.53 -1.73
CA ILE A 26 -2.71 -0.64 -1.09
C ILE A 26 -1.20 -0.54 -1.32
N MET A 27 -0.42 -0.54 -0.23
CA MET A 27 1.04 -0.61 -0.27
C MET A 27 1.48 -1.96 0.27
N LEU A 28 2.12 -2.75 -0.58
CA LEU A 28 2.66 -4.06 -0.26
C LEU A 28 4.15 -3.94 0.05
N TYR A 29 4.59 -4.61 1.11
CA TYR A 29 5.97 -4.61 1.58
C TYR A 29 6.48 -6.03 1.86
N GLU A 30 5.74 -7.05 1.39
CA GLU A 30 6.13 -8.44 1.40
C GLU A 30 7.26 -8.66 0.39
N VAL A 31 8.47 -8.25 0.76
CA VAL A 31 9.68 -8.42 -0.04
C VAL A 31 10.78 -8.94 0.88
N GLY A 32 11.34 -10.09 0.55
CA GLY A 32 12.24 -10.83 1.44
C GLY A 32 11.48 -11.58 2.54
N THR A 33 11.82 -12.85 2.73
CA THR A 33 11.15 -13.72 3.71
C THR A 33 11.36 -13.23 5.15
N ASP A 34 12.52 -12.65 5.46
CA ASP A 34 12.85 -12.15 6.79
C ASP A 34 11.98 -10.94 7.18
N ASN A 35 11.79 -9.99 6.28
CA ASN A 35 10.91 -8.85 6.51
C ASN A 35 9.45 -9.31 6.62
N THR A 36 9.00 -10.18 5.72
CA THR A 36 7.62 -10.69 5.71
C THR A 36 7.29 -11.47 6.98
N GLY A 37 8.19 -12.36 7.43
CA GLY A 37 8.02 -13.15 8.65
C GLY A 37 8.00 -12.32 9.94
N LEU A 38 8.47 -11.06 9.89
CA LEU A 38 8.43 -10.10 10.99
C LEU A 38 7.33 -9.05 10.83
N ALA A 39 6.41 -9.21 9.87
CA ALA A 39 5.43 -8.19 9.50
C ALA A 39 6.10 -6.81 9.24
N ASN A 40 7.29 -6.84 8.65
CA ASN A 40 8.15 -5.69 8.36
C ASN A 40 8.58 -4.88 9.60
N ALA A 41 8.44 -5.45 10.81
CA ALA A 41 8.80 -4.79 12.05
C ALA A 41 10.30 -4.48 12.11
N GLY A 42 10.61 -3.19 12.25
CA GLY A 42 11.99 -2.71 12.33
C GLY A 42 12.77 -2.76 11.02
N ALA A 43 12.12 -2.95 9.86
CA ALA A 43 12.78 -3.07 8.55
C ALA A 43 13.71 -1.90 8.18
N ALA A 44 13.44 -0.71 8.70
CA ALA A 44 14.31 0.46 8.51
C ALA A 44 15.59 0.41 9.36
N ALA A 45 15.67 -0.44 10.39
CA ALA A 45 16.79 -0.50 11.33
C ALA A 45 17.50 -1.86 11.36
N ARG A 46 16.81 -2.93 10.97
CA ARG A 46 17.32 -4.31 11.01
C ARG A 46 18.23 -4.57 9.81
N ALA A 47 19.40 -5.15 10.09
CA ALA A 47 20.38 -5.56 9.08
C ALA A 47 20.69 -7.06 9.22
N GLN A 48 19.68 -7.90 9.00
CA GLN A 48 19.76 -9.34 9.32
C GLN A 48 20.15 -10.22 8.14
N GLY A 49 20.02 -9.70 6.92
CA GLY A 49 20.34 -10.41 5.69
C GLY A 49 20.28 -9.49 4.47
N PRO A 50 20.64 -10.00 3.28
CA PRO A 50 20.70 -9.25 2.03
C PRO A 50 19.43 -8.46 1.68
N SER A 51 18.25 -8.95 2.06
CA SER A 51 16.97 -8.25 1.83
C SER A 51 16.89 -6.87 2.49
N THR A 52 17.76 -6.56 3.46
CA THR A 52 17.87 -5.22 4.04
C THR A 52 18.13 -4.16 2.97
N ILE A 53 18.73 -4.48 1.82
CA ILE A 53 18.93 -3.52 0.74
C ILE A 53 17.61 -2.92 0.22
N ALA A 54 16.51 -3.67 0.30
CA ALA A 54 15.19 -3.23 -0.14
C ALA A 54 14.53 -2.23 0.83
N SER A 55 14.86 -2.27 2.12
CA SER A 55 14.25 -1.42 3.16
C SER A 55 15.20 -0.37 3.75
N ASN A 56 16.48 -0.70 3.87
CA ASN A 56 17.56 0.15 4.37
C ASN A 56 18.91 -0.26 3.76
N PRO A 57 19.34 0.37 2.65
CA PRO A 57 20.66 0.14 2.05
C PRO A 57 21.84 0.35 3.00
N ALA A 58 21.73 1.23 4.00
CA ALA A 58 22.80 1.44 4.98
C ALA A 58 23.01 0.20 5.88
N GLY A 59 21.97 -0.61 6.07
CA GLY A 59 22.03 -1.89 6.78
C GLY A 59 23.05 -2.86 6.18
N MET A 60 23.33 -2.78 4.88
CA MET A 60 24.32 -3.63 4.21
C MET A 60 25.72 -3.50 4.82
N SER A 61 26.06 -2.36 5.43
CA SER A 61 27.36 -2.14 6.08
C SER A 61 27.60 -3.02 7.32
N TYR A 62 26.55 -3.59 7.90
CA TYR A 62 26.63 -4.50 9.05
C TYR A 62 26.69 -5.98 8.63
N LEU A 63 26.50 -6.29 7.34
CA LEU A 63 26.51 -7.66 6.84
C LEU A 63 27.96 -8.11 6.53
N PRO A 64 28.42 -9.24 7.08
CA PRO A 64 29.75 -9.75 6.78
C PRO A 64 29.81 -10.41 5.41
N GLY A 65 30.87 -10.12 4.66
CA GLY A 65 31.22 -10.82 3.42
C GLY A 65 30.16 -10.72 2.32
N THR A 66 30.21 -11.67 1.39
CA THR A 66 29.23 -11.80 0.30
C THR A 66 28.14 -12.77 0.72
N GLN A 67 26.89 -12.35 0.60
CA GLN A 67 25.70 -13.14 0.94
C GLN A 67 24.69 -13.01 -0.20
N ILE A 68 23.90 -14.07 -0.42
CA ILE A 68 22.86 -14.13 -1.45
C ILE A 68 21.61 -14.74 -0.79
N THR A 69 20.44 -14.15 -1.06
CA THR A 69 19.15 -14.68 -0.60
C THR A 69 18.14 -14.70 -1.73
N ALA A 70 17.45 -15.83 -1.89
CA ALA A 70 16.33 -15.98 -2.80
C ALA A 70 15.08 -16.43 -2.03
N GLY A 71 13.91 -15.95 -2.43
CA GLY A 71 12.65 -16.30 -1.79
C GLY A 71 11.50 -16.34 -2.79
N LEU A 72 10.52 -17.19 -2.51
CA LEU A 72 9.24 -17.27 -3.22
C LEU A 72 8.11 -17.07 -2.22
N GLN A 73 7.04 -16.43 -2.64
CA GLN A 73 5.86 -16.17 -1.81
C GLN A 73 4.60 -16.17 -2.66
N VAL A 74 3.46 -16.29 -2.00
CA VAL A 74 2.13 -16.08 -2.58
C VAL A 74 1.37 -15.15 -1.65
N LEU A 75 0.92 -14.02 -2.18
CA LEU A 75 0.00 -13.13 -1.47
C LEU A 75 -1.43 -13.55 -1.77
N TYR A 76 -2.22 -13.76 -0.71
CA TYR A 76 -3.64 -14.05 -0.79
C TYR A 76 -4.38 -13.09 0.16
N GLY A 77 -5.42 -12.45 -0.33
CA GLY A 77 -6.31 -11.61 0.47
C GLY A 77 -7.74 -12.11 0.35
N ASP A 78 -8.55 -11.89 1.39
CA ASP A 78 -9.99 -12.09 1.33
C ASP A 78 -10.67 -10.72 1.20
N LEU A 79 -11.07 -10.36 -0.02
CA LEU A 79 -11.68 -9.08 -0.33
C LEU A 79 -12.99 -9.31 -1.08
N SER A 80 -14.11 -8.90 -0.50
CA SER A 80 -15.43 -9.04 -1.13
C SER A 80 -16.10 -7.68 -1.30
N PHE A 81 -16.90 -7.55 -2.36
CA PHE A 81 -17.76 -6.38 -2.58
C PHE A 81 -19.19 -6.70 -2.16
N ASP A 82 -19.69 -5.97 -1.16
CA ASP A 82 -21.10 -6.00 -0.76
C ASP A 82 -21.89 -4.96 -1.58
N ARG A 83 -23.05 -5.37 -2.12
CA ARG A 83 -23.87 -4.53 -3.01
C ARG A 83 -25.12 -4.04 -2.29
N ASP A 84 -25.46 -2.79 -2.55
CA ASP A 84 -26.66 -2.15 -2.01
C ASP A 84 -27.53 -1.50 -3.11
N ALA A 85 -28.60 -0.82 -2.69
CA ALA A 85 -29.52 -0.11 -3.59
C ALA A 85 -28.85 1.04 -4.38
N GLY A 86 -27.67 1.50 -3.98
CA GLY A 86 -26.88 2.52 -4.66
C GLY A 86 -25.88 1.96 -5.67
N THR A 87 -25.72 0.64 -5.76
CA THR A 87 -24.80 0.00 -6.70
C THR A 87 -25.32 0.14 -8.14
N ASN A 88 -24.72 1.04 -8.91
CA ASN A 88 -25.19 1.45 -10.24
C ASN A 88 -24.57 0.65 -11.40
N THR A 89 -23.65 -0.27 -11.12
CA THR A 89 -22.93 -1.05 -12.12
C THR A 89 -23.06 -2.54 -11.82
N PRO A 90 -23.52 -3.37 -12.78
CA PRO A 90 -23.50 -4.81 -12.61
C PRO A 90 -22.05 -5.31 -12.59
N GLY A 91 -21.68 -6.11 -11.59
CA GLY A 91 -20.37 -6.79 -11.55
C GLY A 91 -20.45 -8.22 -12.09
N SER A 92 -19.30 -8.79 -12.45
CA SER A 92 -19.18 -10.13 -13.05
C SER A 92 -19.13 -11.28 -12.03
N GLY A 93 -19.22 -11.00 -10.73
CA GLY A 93 -19.23 -11.99 -9.64
C GLY A 93 -19.28 -11.33 -8.26
N SER A 94 -19.44 -12.14 -7.20
CA SER A 94 -19.23 -11.73 -5.79
C SER A 94 -18.13 -12.54 -5.10
N GLY A 95 -17.24 -13.14 -5.88
CA GLY A 95 -16.10 -13.89 -5.35
C GLY A 95 -15.05 -12.95 -4.73
N ASN A 96 -14.00 -13.57 -4.21
CA ASN A 96 -12.83 -12.84 -3.72
C ASN A 96 -12.23 -11.98 -4.85
N ALA A 97 -12.05 -10.69 -4.57
CA ALA A 97 -11.52 -9.70 -5.50
C ALA A 97 -9.99 -9.71 -5.57
N LEU A 98 -9.31 -10.45 -4.69
CA LEU A 98 -7.86 -10.60 -4.68
C LEU A 98 -7.46 -12.06 -4.90
N ASP A 99 -7.28 -12.42 -6.17
CA ASP A 99 -6.71 -13.71 -6.54
C ASP A 99 -5.29 -13.88 -5.97
N PRO A 100 -4.80 -15.14 -5.78
CA PRO A 100 -3.44 -15.38 -5.35
C PRO A 100 -2.41 -14.73 -6.29
N ILE A 101 -1.56 -13.86 -5.75
CA ILE A 101 -0.51 -13.17 -6.49
C ILE A 101 0.83 -13.86 -6.18
N PRO A 102 1.50 -14.49 -7.17
CA PRO A 102 2.83 -15.03 -6.97
C PRO A 102 3.85 -13.90 -6.82
N GLY A 103 4.84 -14.09 -5.96
CA GLY A 103 5.95 -13.16 -5.75
C GLY A 103 7.26 -13.90 -5.52
N GLY A 104 8.36 -13.21 -5.74
CA GLY A 104 9.68 -13.71 -5.44
C GLY A 104 10.69 -12.59 -5.31
N SER A 105 11.79 -12.86 -4.63
CA SER A 105 12.88 -11.91 -4.45
C SER A 105 14.23 -12.60 -4.60
N PHE A 106 15.23 -11.86 -5.09
CA PHE A 106 16.62 -12.28 -5.19
C PHE A 106 17.51 -11.08 -4.84
N PHE A 107 18.36 -11.25 -3.84
CA PHE A 107 19.25 -10.23 -3.27
C PHE A 107 20.68 -10.76 -3.17
#